data_AF-A0AB38WTN3-F1
#
_entry.id   AF-A0AB38WTN3-F1
#
_cell.length_a   1.000
_cell.length_b   1.000
_cell.length_c   1.000
_cell.angle_alpha   90.00
_cell.angle_beta   90.00
_cell.angle_gamma   90.00
#
_symmetry.space_group_name_H-M   'P 1'
#
loop_
_entity.id
_entity.type
_entity.pdbx_description
1 polymer ?
#
loop_
_entity_poly.entity_id
_entity_poly.type
_entity_poly.pdbx_seq_one_letter_code
_entity_poly.pdbx_strand_id
1 'polypeptide(L)'
;MTPTTTSPAVTLTVAIDGAAPVTKTCDLLVVACEPRNLSSICDYTAAETAVFDQLTNFTFHTTLVRVKVPNPAPQYGIILAPTEISAMAGHVSGYRNETAKQFSLETANSMTENLVTVYQLQGPANPPMTEAEFLANLEQTLPTLDWWPYPDYEIVTDSTGAPVDLRTPYFDHFDNTGLRGGGPWNYLGLQGKNNTVFVHGSTCFESVLQCWQYGGMLLDQQAALGWSLPADKGAPIIVLGAGPSGMMFAHRLQGLGYTNVEILESTDRFGGKTHTVTYDTPSPNGQPTPCELGTCYLSPAYDKMAAHFAACGFMDGNIREGMFLTADHQDPAGHSIRAMVTTGQFPGVPAPATLMDYDDYTLLKGYYEANQPFADPENWMAGFNEDKVKAEIFVRLAEYDVLLAIYRGLTLPMPLSAPKELLQYDSFYDFLAKNDLLILTGMLEYAYSVQGYGPLKQIPAYYGMIWISLPLTLGLIFSDKPAVTVLSKGWLDIWKQMAPTLSITQNAQVTKITRLP
;
A
#
# COMPACT_ATOMS: atom_id res chain seq x y z
N MET A 1 -14.56 -37.00 32.92
CA MET A 1 -13.64 -35.88 33.18
C MET A 1 -12.48 -36.01 32.21
N THR A 2 -12.59 -35.37 31.06
CA THR A 2 -11.46 -35.17 30.14
C THR A 2 -10.55 -34.13 30.78
N PRO A 3 -9.23 -34.36 30.92
CA PRO A 3 -8.35 -33.35 31.46
C PRO A 3 -8.33 -32.16 30.51
N THR A 4 -8.82 -31.01 30.98
CA THR A 4 -8.57 -29.70 30.35
C THR A 4 -7.08 -29.44 30.47
N THR A 5 -6.31 -29.84 29.47
CA THR A 5 -4.95 -29.33 29.25
C THR A 5 -5.09 -27.85 28.93
N THR A 6 -4.98 -26.99 29.94
CA THR A 6 -4.77 -25.56 29.73
C THR A 6 -3.44 -25.40 29.03
N SER A 7 -3.46 -25.00 27.75
CA SER A 7 -2.23 -24.62 27.04
C SER A 7 -1.48 -23.57 27.86
N PRO A 8 -0.15 -23.63 27.94
CA PRO A 8 0.62 -22.65 28.72
C PRO A 8 0.39 -21.24 28.17
N ALA A 9 0.11 -20.29 29.06
CA ALA A 9 -0.15 -18.89 28.69
C ALA A 9 1.11 -18.22 28.13
N VAL A 10 0.95 -17.36 27.12
CA VAL A 10 2.03 -16.53 26.59
C VAL A 10 2.32 -15.41 27.59
N THR A 11 3.60 -15.16 27.89
CA THR A 11 4.04 -14.14 28.82
C THR A 11 4.85 -13.06 28.12
N LEU A 12 4.56 -11.79 28.41
CA LEU A 12 5.25 -10.62 27.85
C LEU A 12 5.83 -9.75 28.96
N THR A 13 7.06 -9.30 28.81
CA THR A 13 7.66 -8.23 29.64
C THR A 13 7.53 -6.89 28.91
N VAL A 14 6.82 -5.95 29.52
CA VAL A 14 6.40 -4.69 28.87
C VAL A 14 6.74 -3.50 29.76
N ALA A 15 7.43 -2.51 29.21
CA ALA A 15 7.61 -1.19 29.83
C ALA A 15 6.68 -0.19 29.13
N ILE A 16 5.90 0.58 29.90
CA ILE A 16 4.94 1.57 29.37
C ILE A 16 5.42 2.94 29.79
N ASP A 17 5.51 3.88 28.84
CA ASP A 17 5.97 5.27 29.10
C ASP A 17 7.33 5.33 29.83
N GLY A 18 8.22 4.37 29.56
CA GLY A 18 9.54 4.26 30.22
C GLY A 18 9.49 3.81 31.69
N ALA A 19 8.32 3.40 32.20
CA ALA A 19 8.17 2.86 33.55
C ALA A 19 8.85 1.50 33.74
N ALA A 20 8.94 1.04 34.99
CA ALA A 20 9.49 -0.26 35.32
C ALA A 20 8.72 -1.39 34.57
N PRO A 21 9.42 -2.37 33.95
CA PRO A 21 8.75 -3.42 33.20
C PRO A 21 7.79 -4.24 34.05
N VAL A 22 6.60 -4.50 33.51
CA VAL A 22 5.57 -5.37 34.09
C VAL A 22 5.43 -6.64 33.26
N THR A 23 4.94 -7.70 33.89
CA THR A 23 4.61 -8.95 33.20
C THR A 23 3.13 -8.97 32.85
N LYS A 24 2.82 -9.16 31.57
CA LYS A 24 1.47 -9.43 31.06
C LYS A 24 1.37 -10.88 30.59
N THR A 25 0.18 -11.47 30.69
CA THR A 25 -0.08 -12.84 30.22
C THR A 25 -1.31 -12.87 29.32
N CYS A 26 -1.30 -13.74 28.32
CA CYS A 26 -2.43 -13.92 27.41
C CYS A 26 -2.57 -15.37 26.95
N ASP A 27 -3.80 -15.73 26.61
CA ASP A 27 -4.15 -17.05 26.04
C ASP A 27 -3.93 -17.08 24.53
N LEU A 28 -3.93 -15.91 23.89
CA LEU A 28 -3.61 -15.74 22.48
C LEU A 28 -2.77 -14.47 22.27
N LEU A 29 -1.62 -14.64 21.63
CA LEU A 29 -0.82 -13.55 21.08
C LEU A 29 -1.19 -13.32 19.62
N VAL A 30 -1.48 -12.07 19.25
CA VAL A 30 -1.71 -11.64 17.88
C VAL A 30 -0.52 -10.76 17.47
N VAL A 31 0.33 -11.24 16.58
CA VAL A 31 1.43 -10.45 16.02
C VAL A 31 0.91 -9.70 14.79
N ALA A 32 0.68 -8.40 14.95
CA ALA A 32 0.17 -7.52 13.89
C ALA A 32 1.22 -6.53 13.35
N CYS A 33 2.47 -6.72 13.74
CA CYS A 33 3.65 -6.02 13.24
C CYS A 33 4.56 -6.98 12.46
N GLU A 34 5.59 -6.44 11.81
CA GLU A 34 6.56 -7.23 11.08
C GLU A 34 7.29 -8.20 12.05
N PRO A 35 7.20 -9.53 11.83
CA PRO A 35 7.61 -10.52 12.83
C PRO A 35 9.11 -10.47 13.13
N ARG A 36 9.94 -10.08 12.15
CA ARG A 36 11.40 -9.99 12.30
C ARG A 36 11.83 -8.98 13.36
N ASN A 37 11.03 -7.95 13.61
CA ASN A 37 11.30 -6.96 14.66
C ASN A 37 11.21 -7.56 16.07
N LEU A 38 10.62 -8.76 16.20
CA LEU A 38 10.51 -9.47 17.46
C LEU A 38 11.57 -10.58 17.62
N SER A 39 12.42 -10.84 16.62
CA SER A 39 13.33 -12.00 16.60
C SER A 39 14.33 -12.03 17.76
N SER A 40 14.69 -10.89 18.33
CA SER A 40 15.61 -10.81 19.49
C SER A 40 14.91 -10.93 20.84
N ILE A 41 13.58 -10.79 20.88
CA ILE A 41 12.80 -10.71 22.12
C ILE A 41 11.76 -11.83 22.25
N CYS A 42 11.38 -12.48 21.14
CA CYS A 42 10.43 -13.58 21.10
C CYS A 42 11.15 -14.91 20.93
N ASP A 43 10.68 -15.93 21.63
CA ASP A 43 11.17 -17.31 21.52
C ASP A 43 10.69 -18.00 20.22
N TYR A 44 10.96 -17.39 19.06
CA TYR A 44 10.68 -18.00 17.77
C TYR A 44 11.38 -19.35 17.62
N THR A 45 10.61 -20.33 17.16
CA THR A 45 11.13 -21.62 16.74
C THR A 45 11.95 -21.47 15.46
N ALA A 46 12.87 -22.40 15.20
CA ALA A 46 13.64 -22.40 13.96
C ALA A 46 12.76 -22.44 12.70
N ALA A 47 11.59 -23.07 12.76
CA ALA A 47 10.63 -23.11 11.65
C ALA A 47 9.97 -21.75 11.40
N GLU A 48 9.64 -20.99 12.45
CA GLU A 48 9.12 -19.63 12.33
C GLU A 48 10.19 -18.70 11.74
N THR A 49 11.40 -18.69 12.31
CA THR A 49 12.52 -17.89 11.82
C THR A 49 12.84 -18.19 10.35
N ALA A 50 12.87 -19.47 9.96
CA ALA A 50 13.12 -19.86 8.57
C ALA A 50 12.08 -19.32 7.57
N VAL A 51 10.84 -19.10 8.00
CA VAL A 51 9.81 -18.45 7.16
C VAL A 51 10.02 -16.94 7.15
N PHE A 52 10.25 -16.32 8.30
CA PHE A 52 10.39 -14.87 8.40
C PHE A 52 11.64 -14.33 7.68
N ASP A 53 12.73 -15.09 7.71
CA ASP A 53 14.00 -14.71 7.06
C ASP A 53 13.91 -14.70 5.53
N GLN A 54 12.85 -15.26 4.94
CA GLN A 54 12.60 -15.19 3.49
C GLN A 54 11.91 -13.89 3.06
N LEU A 55 11.42 -13.07 4.01
CA LEU A 55 10.80 -11.79 3.68
C LEU A 55 11.88 -10.82 3.17
N THR A 56 11.50 -10.02 2.19
CA THR A 56 12.26 -8.87 1.70
C THR A 56 11.32 -7.67 1.63
N ASN A 57 11.88 -6.46 1.63
CA ASN A 57 11.12 -5.23 1.54
C ASN A 57 11.91 -4.13 0.82
N PHE A 58 11.20 -3.07 0.48
CA PHE A 58 11.75 -1.82 0.00
C PHE A 58 11.77 -0.80 1.14
N THR A 59 12.37 0.36 0.90
CA THR A 59 12.18 1.52 1.76
C THR A 59 11.46 2.58 0.98
N PHE A 60 10.28 2.98 1.45
CA PHE A 60 9.52 4.09 0.89
C PHE A 60 9.71 5.31 1.79
N HIS A 61 9.98 6.45 1.16
CA HIS A 61 10.14 7.72 1.85
C HIS A 61 9.30 8.78 1.17
N THR A 62 8.58 9.56 1.98
CA THR A 62 7.82 10.70 1.48
C THR A 62 8.15 11.94 2.29
N THR A 63 8.32 13.07 1.61
CA THR A 63 8.58 14.36 2.27
C THR A 63 7.49 15.35 1.89
N LEU A 64 6.96 16.10 2.87
CA LEU A 64 6.05 17.20 2.61
C LEU A 64 6.84 18.48 2.30
N VAL A 65 6.52 19.11 1.17
CA VAL A 65 7.08 20.42 0.78
C VAL A 65 5.95 21.42 0.58
N ARG A 66 6.21 22.68 0.93
CA ARG A 66 5.38 23.82 0.54
C ARG A 66 5.98 24.42 -0.71
N VAL A 67 5.16 24.63 -1.73
CA VAL A 67 5.58 25.15 -3.03
C VAL A 67 4.86 26.46 -3.31
N LYS A 68 5.52 27.38 -4.03
CA LYS A 68 4.82 28.51 -4.66
C LYS A 68 4.27 28.08 -6.00
N VAL A 69 3.06 28.51 -6.31
CA VAL A 69 2.45 28.23 -7.61
C VAL A 69 3.19 29.02 -8.70
N PRO A 70 3.79 28.35 -9.71
CA PRO A 70 4.58 29.00 -10.75
C PRO A 70 3.68 29.68 -11.79
N ASN A 71 4.29 30.52 -12.63
CA ASN A 71 3.68 31.06 -13.85
C ASN A 71 4.54 30.66 -15.06
N PRO A 72 4.04 29.87 -16.03
CA PRO A 72 2.67 29.33 -16.10
C PRO A 72 2.38 28.30 -15.00
N ALA A 73 1.10 28.17 -14.65
CA ALA A 73 0.66 27.20 -13.65
C ALA A 73 0.84 25.75 -14.15
N PRO A 74 1.07 24.78 -13.25
CA PRO A 74 1.25 23.37 -13.62
C PRO A 74 0.01 22.78 -14.30
N GLN A 75 0.24 21.95 -15.32
CA GLN A 75 -0.83 21.24 -16.04
C GLN A 75 -1.35 20.01 -15.28
N TYR A 76 -0.54 19.44 -14.39
CA TYR A 76 -0.85 18.22 -13.64
C TYR A 76 -0.58 18.42 -12.16
N GLY A 77 -1.39 17.80 -11.31
CA GLY A 77 -1.20 17.81 -9.85
C GLY A 77 -0.51 16.56 -9.32
N ILE A 78 -0.36 15.51 -10.14
CA ILE A 78 0.26 14.24 -9.77
C ILE A 78 1.18 13.80 -10.92
N ILE A 79 2.47 13.63 -10.63
CA ILE A 79 3.46 13.18 -11.62
C ILE A 79 4.21 11.99 -11.07
N LEU A 80 4.49 11.01 -11.94
CA LEU A 80 5.18 9.78 -11.60
C LEU A 80 6.23 9.45 -12.65
N ALA A 81 7.38 8.95 -12.21
CA ALA A 81 8.51 8.62 -13.04
C ALA A 81 8.81 7.11 -12.98
N PRO A 82 8.28 6.30 -13.92
CA PRO A 82 8.45 4.84 -13.88
C PRO A 82 9.91 4.37 -13.95
N THR A 83 10.77 5.14 -14.61
CA THR A 83 12.22 4.89 -14.67
C THR A 83 12.85 4.93 -13.28
N GLU A 84 12.51 5.94 -12.47
CA GLU A 84 13.02 6.07 -11.10
C GLU A 84 12.42 5.01 -10.18
N ILE A 85 11.13 4.69 -10.33
CA ILE A 85 10.48 3.59 -9.60
C ILE A 85 11.15 2.25 -9.92
N SER A 86 11.57 2.03 -11.17
CA SER A 86 12.26 0.81 -11.60
C SER A 86 13.69 0.73 -11.07
N ALA A 87 14.39 1.88 -11.01
CA ALA A 87 15.74 1.97 -10.49
C ALA A 87 15.78 1.76 -8.96
N MET A 88 14.76 2.25 -8.25
CA MET A 88 14.67 2.23 -6.78
C MET A 88 15.97 2.70 -6.11
N ALA A 89 16.55 3.78 -6.62
CA ALA A 89 17.84 4.31 -6.16
C ALA A 89 17.70 5.30 -4.98
N GLY A 90 16.49 5.48 -4.44
CA GLY A 90 16.20 6.51 -3.45
C GLY A 90 16.07 7.93 -4.02
N HIS A 91 16.04 8.06 -5.35
CA HIS A 91 15.76 9.34 -6.02
C HIS A 91 14.27 9.66 -6.02
N VAL A 92 13.95 10.92 -6.32
CA VAL A 92 12.57 11.39 -6.45
C VAL A 92 11.89 10.70 -7.62
N SER A 93 10.83 9.95 -7.31
CA SER A 93 10.09 9.11 -8.26
C SER A 93 8.71 9.64 -8.61
N GLY A 94 8.30 10.75 -8.00
CA GLY A 94 7.06 11.45 -8.30
C GLY A 94 6.64 12.42 -7.21
N TYR A 95 5.49 13.07 -7.39
CA TYR A 95 4.84 13.86 -6.37
C TYR A 95 3.31 13.83 -6.51
N ARG A 96 2.63 14.24 -5.44
CA ARG A 96 1.21 14.59 -5.43
C ARG A 96 1.02 15.93 -4.75
N ASN A 97 0.31 16.82 -5.42
CA ASN A 97 -0.16 18.08 -4.86
C ASN A 97 -1.38 17.81 -3.97
N GLU A 98 -1.16 17.86 -2.65
CA GLU A 98 -2.17 17.60 -1.62
C GLU A 98 -3.28 18.67 -1.63
N THR A 99 -2.93 19.92 -1.97
CA THR A 99 -3.90 21.00 -2.14
C THR A 99 -4.80 20.75 -3.36
N ALA A 100 -4.23 20.34 -4.49
CA ALA A 100 -5.00 20.00 -5.69
C ALA A 100 -5.86 18.73 -5.48
N LYS A 101 -5.32 17.73 -4.77
CA LYS A 101 -6.06 16.54 -4.34
C LYS A 101 -7.31 16.92 -3.53
N GLN A 102 -7.19 17.91 -2.65
CA GLN A 102 -8.28 18.35 -1.76
C GLN A 102 -9.29 19.28 -2.42
N PHE A 103 -8.86 20.16 -3.33
CA PHE A 103 -9.68 21.29 -3.81
C PHE A 103 -9.86 21.38 -5.32
N SER A 104 -9.31 20.46 -6.11
CA SER A 104 -9.06 20.52 -7.57
C SER A 104 -7.77 21.23 -7.98
N LEU A 105 -7.23 20.84 -9.14
CA LEU A 105 -6.04 21.46 -9.71
C LEU A 105 -6.27 22.93 -10.10
N GLU A 106 -7.41 23.27 -10.68
CA GLU A 106 -7.80 24.64 -11.01
C GLU A 106 -7.75 25.54 -9.77
N THR A 107 -8.36 25.09 -8.68
CA THR A 107 -8.35 25.84 -7.42
C THR A 107 -6.93 25.97 -6.87
N ALA A 108 -6.16 24.89 -6.83
CA ALA A 108 -4.78 24.93 -6.36
C ALA A 108 -3.89 25.87 -7.19
N ASN A 109 -4.09 25.91 -8.51
CA ASN A 109 -3.38 26.79 -9.44
C ASN A 109 -3.78 28.28 -9.32
N SER A 110 -4.95 28.57 -8.73
CA SER A 110 -5.37 29.95 -8.43
C SER A 110 -4.78 30.50 -7.13
N MET A 111 -4.20 29.63 -6.30
CA MET A 111 -3.61 29.97 -5.01
C MET A 111 -2.15 30.43 -5.14
N THR A 112 -1.61 31.06 -4.09
CA THR A 112 -0.20 31.46 -4.05
C THR A 112 0.73 30.28 -3.75
N GLU A 113 0.29 29.39 -2.87
CA GLU A 113 1.09 28.26 -2.37
C GLU A 113 0.26 26.99 -2.29
N ASN A 114 0.91 25.85 -2.45
CA ASN A 114 0.32 24.53 -2.27
C ASN A 114 1.18 23.68 -1.33
N LEU A 115 0.59 22.61 -0.81
CA LEU A 115 1.30 21.53 -0.14
C LEU A 115 1.45 20.34 -1.09
N VAL A 116 2.66 19.80 -1.19
CA VAL A 116 3.01 18.74 -2.13
C VAL A 116 3.77 17.65 -1.38
N THR A 117 3.35 16.40 -1.51
CA THR A 117 4.09 15.24 -1.03
C THR A 117 4.96 14.68 -2.16
N VAL A 118 6.27 14.57 -1.92
CA VAL A 118 7.26 14.03 -2.85
C VAL A 118 7.58 12.59 -2.47
N TYR A 119 7.73 11.71 -3.47
CA TYR A 119 7.99 10.28 -3.29
C TYR A 119 9.42 9.89 -3.63
N GLN A 120 10.01 9.03 -2.81
CA GLN A 120 11.28 8.36 -3.04
C GLN A 120 11.14 6.88 -2.69
N LEU A 121 11.78 6.02 -3.47
CA LEU A 121 11.76 4.57 -3.27
C LEU A 121 13.16 4.00 -3.38
N GLN A 122 13.57 3.20 -2.38
CA GLN A 122 14.81 2.45 -2.40
C GLN A 122 14.49 0.95 -2.44
N GLY A 123 15.20 0.21 -3.29
CA GLY A 123 15.09 -1.25 -3.37
C GLY A 123 15.56 -1.91 -2.08
N PRO A 124 15.53 -3.25 -2.00
CA PRO A 124 16.00 -3.95 -0.82
C PRO A 124 17.47 -3.63 -0.56
N ALA A 125 17.74 -3.02 0.60
CA ALA A 125 19.07 -2.58 1.00
C ALA A 125 19.28 -2.85 2.50
N ASN A 126 20.50 -3.19 2.89
CA ASN A 126 20.86 -3.45 4.28
C ASN A 126 22.24 -2.84 4.62
N PRO A 127 22.32 -1.78 5.45
CA PRO A 127 21.18 -1.03 6.00
C PRO A 127 20.43 -0.23 4.91
N PRO A 128 19.14 0.07 5.11
CA PRO A 128 18.42 1.01 4.24
C PRO A 128 18.92 2.45 4.44
N MET A 129 18.67 3.33 3.46
CA MET A 129 18.94 4.76 3.58
C MET A 129 18.25 5.35 4.80
N THR A 130 18.95 6.25 5.49
CA THR A 130 18.43 7.08 6.57
C THR A 130 17.57 8.22 6.04
N GLU A 131 16.76 8.82 6.91
CA GLU A 131 15.96 10.01 6.61
C GLU A 131 16.82 11.14 6.04
N ALA A 132 18.03 11.34 6.61
CA ALA A 132 18.98 12.36 6.17
C ALA A 132 19.54 12.09 4.76
N GLU A 133 19.79 10.82 4.40
CA GLU A 133 20.25 10.44 3.06
C GLU A 133 19.14 10.63 2.01
N PHE A 134 17.90 10.27 2.33
CA PHE A 134 16.76 10.57 1.46
C PHE A 134 16.59 12.08 1.26
N LEU A 135 16.71 12.87 2.32
CA LEU A 135 16.58 14.32 2.24
C LEU A 135 17.68 14.93 1.36
N ALA A 136 18.93 14.50 1.52
CA ALA A 136 20.03 14.92 0.66
C ALA A 136 19.79 14.55 -0.81
N ASN A 137 19.27 13.35 -1.08
CA ASN A 137 18.88 12.94 -2.43
C ASN A 137 17.75 13.84 -2.98
N LEU A 138 16.75 14.18 -2.18
CA LEU A 138 15.67 15.08 -2.58
C LEU A 138 16.22 16.45 -2.98
N GLU A 139 17.04 17.07 -2.12
CA GLU A 139 17.64 18.38 -2.37
C GLU A 139 18.54 18.39 -3.62
N GLN A 140 19.25 17.29 -3.88
CA GLN A 140 20.08 17.14 -5.06
C GLN A 140 19.27 16.91 -6.34
N THR A 141 18.23 16.07 -6.28
CA THR A 141 17.51 15.61 -7.48
C THR A 141 16.41 16.57 -7.88
N LEU A 142 15.58 17.03 -6.94
CA LEU A 142 14.35 17.77 -7.21
C LEU A 142 14.56 19.00 -8.13
N PRO A 143 15.59 19.85 -7.94
CA PRO A 143 15.85 21.01 -8.81
C PRO A 143 16.33 20.66 -10.22
N THR A 144 16.75 19.41 -10.46
CA THR A 144 17.30 18.95 -11.74
C THR A 144 16.25 18.30 -12.65
N LEU A 145 15.07 18.00 -12.10
CA LEU A 145 14.00 17.30 -12.80
C LEU A 145 13.25 18.26 -13.71
N ASP A 146 13.27 18.00 -15.02
CA ASP A 146 12.57 18.81 -16.03
C ASP A 146 11.03 18.76 -15.89
N TRP A 147 10.49 17.71 -15.27
CA TRP A 147 9.07 17.54 -14.97
C TRP A 147 8.65 18.10 -13.60
N TRP A 148 9.58 18.60 -12.77
CA TRP A 148 9.25 19.26 -11.52
C TRP A 148 8.88 20.73 -11.78
N PRO A 149 7.63 21.16 -11.56
CA PRO A 149 7.20 22.48 -12.01
C PRO A 149 7.44 23.60 -11.00
N TYR A 150 7.90 23.29 -9.78
CA TYR A 150 7.95 24.24 -8.65
C TYR A 150 9.39 24.68 -8.32
N PRO A 151 9.95 25.71 -8.97
CA PRO A 151 11.32 26.15 -8.68
C PRO A 151 11.48 26.71 -7.26
N ASP A 152 10.42 27.27 -6.69
CA ASP A 152 10.39 27.83 -5.34
C ASP A 152 9.64 26.88 -4.38
N TYR A 153 10.37 26.21 -3.51
CA TYR A 153 9.80 25.31 -2.50
C TYR A 153 10.59 25.37 -1.18
N GLU A 154 9.94 24.93 -0.10
CA GLU A 154 10.56 24.68 1.20
C GLU A 154 10.10 23.33 1.75
N ILE A 155 10.98 22.64 2.48
CA ILE A 155 10.62 21.45 3.24
C ILE A 155 9.79 21.88 4.45
N VAL A 156 8.61 21.31 4.61
CA VAL A 156 7.76 21.60 5.77
C VAL A 156 8.38 20.97 7.01
N THR A 157 8.41 21.72 8.11
CA THR A 157 8.92 21.25 9.40
C THR A 157 7.84 21.22 10.46
N ASP A 158 8.00 20.33 11.45
CA ASP A 158 7.15 20.24 12.62
C ASP A 158 7.52 21.28 13.69
N SER A 159 6.84 21.27 14.84
CA SER A 159 7.12 22.20 15.94
C SER A 159 8.52 22.09 16.55
N THR A 160 9.24 21.00 16.29
CA THR A 160 10.61 20.77 16.75
C THR A 160 11.65 21.22 15.71
N GLY A 161 11.21 21.58 14.50
CA GLY A 161 12.06 21.93 13.37
C GLY A 161 12.52 20.71 12.56
N ALA A 162 12.01 19.51 12.85
CA ALA A 162 12.29 18.32 12.06
C ALA A 162 11.44 18.32 10.77
N PRO A 163 11.96 17.80 9.64
CA PRO A 163 11.17 17.61 8.43
C PRO A 163 9.89 16.82 8.69
N VAL A 164 8.81 17.21 8.02
CA VAL A 164 7.55 16.45 8.01
C VAL A 164 7.64 15.41 6.91
N ASP A 165 8.10 14.23 7.28
CA ASP A 165 8.36 13.11 6.39
C ASP A 165 7.87 11.77 6.98
N LEU A 166 7.92 10.72 6.15
CA LEU A 166 7.68 9.35 6.60
C LEU A 166 8.67 8.44 5.89
N ARG A 167 9.61 7.87 6.65
CA ARG A 167 10.39 6.70 6.21
C ARG A 167 9.77 5.43 6.74
N THR A 168 9.53 4.46 5.86
CA THR A 168 8.96 3.18 6.29
C THR A 168 9.51 2.00 5.48
N PRO A 169 9.81 0.85 6.12
CA PRO A 169 9.90 -0.41 5.41
C PRO A 169 8.59 -0.65 4.68
N TYR A 170 8.67 -0.95 3.39
CA TYR A 170 7.52 -0.96 2.52
C TYR A 170 7.46 -2.25 1.71
N PHE A 171 6.27 -2.84 1.64
CA PHE A 171 5.99 -4.05 0.90
C PHE A 171 6.84 -5.23 1.37
N ASP A 172 6.66 -5.65 2.63
CA ASP A 172 7.20 -6.92 3.14
C ASP A 172 6.58 -8.09 2.37
N HIS A 173 7.42 -8.85 1.66
CA HIS A 173 6.96 -9.92 0.77
C HIS A 173 8.01 -11.02 0.60
N PHE A 174 7.57 -12.18 0.10
CA PHE A 174 8.46 -13.24 -0.39
C PHE A 174 8.83 -12.97 -1.85
N ASP A 175 10.11 -13.06 -2.21
CA ASP A 175 10.54 -13.04 -3.60
C ASP A 175 10.11 -14.32 -4.36
N ASN A 176 10.46 -14.45 -5.65
CA ASN A 176 10.12 -15.65 -6.42
C ASN A 176 10.68 -16.95 -5.82
N THR A 177 11.86 -16.89 -5.19
CA THR A 177 12.48 -18.06 -4.55
C THR A 177 11.64 -18.49 -3.34
N GLY A 178 11.30 -17.56 -2.46
CA GLY A 178 10.45 -17.79 -1.30
C GLY A 178 9.05 -18.26 -1.69
N LEU A 179 8.45 -17.65 -2.72
CA LEU A 179 7.15 -18.07 -3.25
C LEU A 179 7.18 -19.51 -3.75
N ARG A 180 8.16 -19.89 -4.58
CA ARG A 180 8.32 -21.26 -5.09
C ARG A 180 8.62 -22.26 -3.97
N GLY A 181 9.31 -21.81 -2.91
CA GLY A 181 9.55 -22.57 -1.67
C GLY A 181 8.30 -22.71 -0.77
N GLY A 182 7.19 -22.06 -1.13
CA GLY A 182 5.93 -22.14 -0.41
C GLY A 182 5.79 -21.13 0.73
N GLY A 183 6.61 -20.06 0.77
CA GLY A 183 6.71 -19.07 1.84
C GLY A 183 5.37 -18.64 2.46
N PRO A 184 4.44 -18.02 1.70
CA PRO A 184 3.14 -17.59 2.24
C PRO A 184 2.31 -18.74 2.85
N TRP A 185 2.36 -19.95 2.29
CA TRP A 185 1.60 -21.10 2.80
C TRP A 185 2.27 -21.76 3.99
N ASN A 186 3.60 -21.76 4.04
CA ASN A 186 4.34 -22.15 5.24
C ASN A 186 4.01 -21.18 6.39
N TYR A 187 3.86 -19.89 6.09
CA TYR A 187 3.41 -18.85 7.03
C TYR A 187 1.98 -19.10 7.51
N LEU A 188 1.04 -19.45 6.62
CA LEU A 188 -0.31 -19.90 6.99
C LEU A 188 -0.26 -21.14 7.91
N GLY A 189 0.70 -22.04 7.67
CA GLY A 189 0.94 -23.19 8.54
C GLY A 189 1.45 -22.84 9.94
N LEU A 190 1.79 -21.59 10.24
CA LEU A 190 2.17 -21.13 11.58
C LEU A 190 0.98 -20.73 12.44
N GLN A 191 -0.20 -20.49 11.85
CA GLN A 191 -1.33 -19.90 12.58
C GLN A 191 -1.79 -20.82 13.72
N GLY A 192 -1.97 -20.23 14.91
CA GLY A 192 -2.40 -20.91 16.13
C GLY A 192 -1.32 -21.71 16.85
N LYS A 193 -0.14 -21.90 16.26
CA LYS A 193 0.97 -22.57 16.94
C LYS A 193 1.51 -21.68 18.06
N ASN A 194 1.91 -22.29 19.18
CA ASN A 194 2.45 -21.59 20.34
C ASN A 194 1.52 -20.46 20.82
N ASN A 195 0.20 -20.69 20.75
CA ASN A 195 -0.84 -19.71 21.08
C ASN A 195 -0.63 -18.35 20.37
N THR A 196 -0.16 -18.38 19.12
CA THR A 196 0.16 -17.18 18.34
C THR A 196 -0.51 -17.21 16.97
N VAL A 197 -1.08 -16.08 16.57
CA VAL A 197 -1.50 -15.83 15.19
C VAL A 197 -0.78 -14.60 14.65
N PHE A 198 -0.54 -14.59 13.35
CA PHE A 198 0.26 -13.56 12.69
C PHE A 198 -0.60 -12.90 11.62
N VAL A 199 -0.97 -11.64 11.85
CA VAL A 199 -1.98 -10.90 11.08
C VAL A 199 -1.41 -9.69 10.33
N HIS A 200 -0.08 -9.55 10.35
CA HIS A 200 0.63 -8.50 9.62
C HIS A 200 0.42 -8.62 8.10
N GLY A 201 0.44 -7.48 7.40
CA GLY A 201 0.21 -7.40 5.95
C GLY A 201 1.22 -8.21 5.12
N SER A 202 2.42 -8.47 5.65
CA SER A 202 3.47 -9.28 4.99
C SER A 202 3.07 -10.72 4.66
N THR A 203 1.96 -11.18 5.23
CA THR A 203 1.38 -12.51 5.01
C THR A 203 0.79 -12.69 3.61
N CYS A 204 0.38 -11.59 2.97
CA CYS A 204 -0.23 -11.63 1.64
C CYS A 204 0.11 -10.39 0.81
N PHE A 205 -0.19 -9.20 1.33
CA PHE A 205 0.00 -7.90 0.70
C PHE A 205 -0.28 -6.80 1.73
N GLU A 206 0.49 -5.71 1.72
CA GLU A 206 0.51 -4.73 2.82
C GLU A 206 -0.48 -3.55 2.70
N SER A 207 -1.41 -3.57 1.75
CA SER A 207 -2.43 -2.52 1.69
C SER A 207 -3.46 -2.68 2.81
N VAL A 208 -4.14 -1.59 3.18
CA VAL A 208 -5.22 -1.63 4.17
C VAL A 208 -6.32 -2.65 3.78
N LEU A 209 -6.66 -2.76 2.49
CA LEU A 209 -7.66 -3.73 2.05
C LEU A 209 -7.19 -5.17 2.27
N GLN A 210 -5.95 -5.49 1.93
CA GLN A 210 -5.46 -6.86 2.11
C GLN A 210 -5.22 -7.20 3.59
N CYS A 211 -4.83 -6.24 4.43
CA CYS A 211 -4.84 -6.42 5.88
C CYS A 211 -6.24 -6.76 6.41
N TRP A 212 -7.29 -6.06 5.93
CA TRP A 212 -8.68 -6.35 6.28
C TRP A 212 -9.10 -7.75 5.78
N GLN A 213 -8.85 -8.06 4.51
CA GLN A 213 -9.22 -9.34 3.91
C GLN A 213 -8.50 -10.51 4.60
N TYR A 214 -7.20 -10.40 4.87
CA TYR A 214 -6.41 -11.46 5.48
C TYR A 214 -6.87 -11.78 6.90
N GLY A 215 -7.09 -10.76 7.73
CA GLY A 215 -7.65 -10.95 9.06
C GLY A 215 -9.01 -11.66 9.03
N GLY A 216 -9.84 -11.36 8.02
CA GLY A 216 -11.09 -12.10 7.79
C GLY A 216 -10.89 -13.54 7.37
N MET A 217 -10.04 -13.77 6.37
CA MET A 217 -9.72 -15.11 5.89
C MET A 217 -9.24 -16.01 7.03
N LEU A 218 -8.35 -15.51 7.91
CA LEU A 218 -7.87 -16.28 9.05
C LEU A 218 -9.01 -16.71 9.98
N LEU A 219 -9.91 -15.79 10.32
CA LEU A 219 -11.05 -16.05 11.20
C LEU A 219 -12.07 -16.99 10.54
N ASP A 220 -12.37 -16.79 9.27
CA ASP A 220 -13.39 -17.54 8.54
C ASP A 220 -12.91 -18.96 8.17
N GLN A 221 -11.59 -19.16 8.02
CA GLN A 221 -10.97 -20.43 7.59
C GLN A 221 -10.23 -21.16 8.71
N GLN A 222 -10.49 -20.85 9.98
CA GLN A 222 -9.89 -21.49 11.16
C GLN A 222 -9.78 -23.03 11.04
N ALA A 223 -10.88 -23.71 10.70
CA ALA A 223 -10.90 -25.16 10.56
C ALA A 223 -9.99 -25.68 9.44
N ALA A 224 -9.96 -25.01 8.29
CA ALA A 224 -9.11 -25.39 7.16
C ALA A 224 -7.62 -25.13 7.45
N LEU A 225 -7.34 -24.10 8.25
CA LEU A 225 -6.01 -23.71 8.68
C LEU A 225 -5.53 -24.46 9.94
N GLY A 226 -6.39 -25.29 10.55
CA GLY A 226 -6.04 -26.14 11.69
C GLY A 226 -5.80 -25.39 13.00
N TRP A 227 -6.45 -24.23 13.19
CA TRP A 227 -6.37 -23.46 14.43
C TRP A 227 -7.75 -22.99 14.91
N SER A 228 -7.84 -22.52 16.15
CA SER A 228 -9.06 -21.94 16.69
C SER A 228 -8.74 -20.83 17.68
N LEU A 229 -9.62 -19.83 17.75
CA LEU A 229 -9.61 -18.84 18.83
C LEU A 229 -9.88 -19.50 20.20
N PRO A 230 -9.50 -18.85 21.33
CA PRO A 230 -9.85 -19.32 22.66
C PRO A 230 -11.35 -19.55 22.81
N ALA A 231 -11.73 -20.66 23.44
CA ALA A 231 -13.15 -21.00 23.64
C ALA A 231 -13.84 -20.02 24.61
N ASP A 232 -13.11 -19.53 25.61
CA ASP A 232 -13.59 -18.49 26.52
C ASP A 232 -13.48 -17.10 25.86
N LYS A 233 -14.58 -16.35 25.89
CA LYS A 233 -14.66 -14.98 25.36
C LYS A 233 -14.03 -13.93 26.30
N GLY A 234 -13.81 -14.29 27.56
CA GLY A 234 -13.04 -13.51 28.52
C GLY A 234 -11.54 -13.75 28.48
N ALA A 235 -11.08 -14.74 27.69
CA ALA A 235 -9.67 -15.07 27.54
C ALA A 235 -8.84 -13.82 27.17
N PRO A 236 -7.73 -13.53 27.87
CA PRO A 236 -6.91 -12.37 27.53
C PRO A 236 -6.23 -12.58 26.17
N ILE A 237 -6.39 -11.62 25.27
CA ILE A 237 -5.76 -11.57 23.96
C ILE A 237 -4.91 -10.31 23.89
N ILE A 238 -3.63 -10.46 23.56
CA ILE A 238 -2.72 -9.33 23.36
C ILE A 238 -2.37 -9.22 21.87
N VAL A 239 -2.59 -8.03 21.31
CA VAL A 239 -2.23 -7.66 19.93
C VAL A 239 -0.99 -6.79 19.96
N LEU A 240 0.04 -7.13 19.18
CA LEU A 240 1.26 -6.34 19.04
C LEU A 240 1.19 -5.48 17.78
N GLY A 241 1.13 -4.16 17.97
CA GLY A 241 1.08 -3.14 16.93
C GLY A 241 -0.31 -2.58 16.68
N ALA A 242 -0.46 -1.26 16.79
CA ALA A 242 -1.69 -0.51 16.50
C ALA A 242 -1.69 0.07 15.07
N GLY A 243 -1.12 -0.66 14.10
CA GLY A 243 -1.32 -0.41 12.68
C GLY A 243 -2.68 -0.93 12.18
N PRO A 244 -2.99 -0.76 10.87
CA PRO A 244 -4.27 -1.18 10.29
C PRO A 244 -4.61 -2.65 10.58
N SER A 245 -3.63 -3.57 10.41
CA SER A 245 -3.81 -4.99 10.73
C SER A 245 -4.27 -5.23 12.16
N GLY A 246 -3.59 -4.63 13.15
CA GLY A 246 -3.87 -4.88 14.57
C GLY A 246 -5.20 -4.28 15.01
N MET A 247 -5.46 -3.03 14.62
CA MET A 247 -6.72 -2.35 14.96
C MET A 247 -7.94 -3.06 14.36
N MET A 248 -7.87 -3.43 13.08
CA MET A 248 -8.97 -4.14 12.42
C MET A 248 -9.17 -5.56 12.95
N PHE A 249 -8.08 -6.29 13.27
CA PHE A 249 -8.20 -7.64 13.83
C PHE A 249 -8.80 -7.59 15.25
N ALA A 250 -8.36 -6.65 16.09
CA ALA A 250 -8.93 -6.42 17.42
C ALA A 250 -10.43 -6.07 17.34
N HIS A 251 -10.82 -5.18 16.42
CA HIS A 251 -12.21 -4.84 16.18
C HIS A 251 -13.06 -6.07 15.79
N ARG A 252 -12.53 -6.95 14.92
CA ARG A 252 -13.20 -8.20 14.54
C ARG A 252 -13.35 -9.16 15.73
N LEU A 253 -12.33 -9.27 16.59
CA LEU A 253 -12.41 -10.07 17.82
C LEU A 253 -13.51 -9.55 18.76
N GLN A 254 -13.62 -8.23 18.96
CA GLN A 254 -14.71 -7.64 19.73
C GLN A 254 -16.08 -7.97 19.11
N GLY A 255 -16.21 -7.90 17.78
CA GLY A 255 -17.42 -8.30 17.05
C GLY A 255 -17.78 -9.78 17.22
N LEU A 256 -16.81 -10.64 17.52
CA LEU A 256 -16.99 -12.06 17.87
C LEU A 256 -17.24 -12.30 19.37
N GLY A 257 -17.42 -11.22 20.14
CA GLY A 257 -17.74 -11.23 21.56
C GLY A 257 -16.55 -11.33 22.52
N TYR A 258 -15.31 -11.24 22.04
CA TYR A 258 -14.14 -11.21 22.94
C TYR A 258 -14.07 -9.87 23.67
N THR A 259 -14.04 -9.91 25.00
CA THR A 259 -14.12 -8.71 25.84
C THR A 259 -12.79 -8.27 26.43
N ASN A 260 -11.74 -9.10 26.32
CA ASN A 260 -10.43 -8.87 26.92
C ASN A 260 -9.34 -8.85 25.83
N VAL A 261 -9.40 -7.82 24.99
CA VAL A 261 -8.45 -7.62 23.87
C VAL A 261 -7.68 -6.32 24.13
N GLU A 262 -6.37 -6.42 24.33
CA GLU A 262 -5.46 -5.28 24.51
C GLU A 262 -4.51 -5.17 23.31
N ILE A 263 -4.31 -3.96 22.80
CA ILE A 263 -3.30 -3.65 21.78
C ILE A 263 -2.12 -2.95 22.45
N LEU A 264 -0.92 -3.47 22.26
CA LEU A 264 0.33 -2.84 22.69
C LEU A 264 1.02 -2.22 21.47
N GLU A 265 1.17 -0.90 21.48
CA GLU A 265 1.85 -0.12 20.46
C GLU A 265 3.14 0.46 21.02
N SER A 266 4.26 0.21 20.35
CA SER A 266 5.58 0.60 20.86
C SER A 266 5.80 2.11 20.77
N THR A 267 5.18 2.78 19.80
CA THR A 267 5.32 4.22 19.59
C THR A 267 4.23 5.02 20.33
N ASP A 268 4.35 6.33 20.29
CA ASP A 268 3.37 7.29 20.81
C ASP A 268 2.19 7.54 19.84
N ARG A 269 2.11 6.78 18.73
CA ARG A 269 1.08 6.91 17.70
C ARG A 269 0.52 5.56 17.23
N PHE A 270 -0.74 5.54 16.85
CA PHE A 270 -1.35 4.43 16.12
C PHE A 270 -1.39 4.73 14.60
N GLY A 271 -1.93 3.79 13.82
CA GLY A 271 -2.08 3.91 12.36
C GLY A 271 -0.92 3.33 11.55
N GLY A 272 0.21 2.99 12.19
CA GLY A 272 1.34 2.32 11.54
C GLY A 272 1.87 3.09 10.32
N LYS A 273 1.82 2.46 9.14
CA LYS A 273 2.23 3.05 7.85
C LYS A 273 1.22 4.07 7.31
N THR A 274 0.02 4.18 7.89
CA THR A 274 -0.89 5.29 7.61
C THR A 274 -0.43 6.52 8.38
N HIS A 275 -0.11 7.59 7.66
CA HIS A 275 0.29 8.85 8.25
C HIS A 275 -0.29 10.02 7.46
N THR A 276 -1.20 10.75 8.10
CA THR A 276 -1.85 11.96 7.57
C THR A 276 -1.53 13.12 8.49
N VAL A 277 -0.97 14.20 7.95
CA VAL A 277 -0.81 15.48 8.65
C VAL A 277 -1.78 16.49 8.04
N THR A 278 -2.34 17.39 8.85
CA THR A 278 -3.41 18.31 8.39
C THR A 278 -3.01 19.75 8.67
N TYR A 279 -3.20 20.60 7.67
CA TYR A 279 -2.88 22.02 7.74
C TYR A 279 -4.08 22.89 7.36
N ASP A 280 -4.32 23.96 8.10
CA ASP A 280 -5.36 24.94 7.77
C ASP A 280 -4.94 25.88 6.63
N THR A 281 -3.62 26.04 6.40
CA THR A 281 -3.05 26.86 5.33
C THR A 281 -1.86 26.16 4.64
N PRO A 282 -1.70 26.32 3.32
CA PRO A 282 -2.48 27.13 2.41
C PRO A 282 -3.83 26.47 2.09
N SER A 283 -4.89 27.27 2.01
CA SER A 283 -6.26 26.80 1.75
C SER A 283 -7.08 27.90 1.06
N PRO A 284 -7.96 27.58 0.09
CA PRO A 284 -8.74 28.58 -0.63
C PRO A 284 -9.80 29.26 0.24
N ASN A 285 -10.25 28.62 1.32
CA ASN A 285 -11.37 29.06 2.16
C ASN A 285 -11.19 28.69 3.64
N GLY A 286 -9.96 28.41 4.07
CA GLY A 286 -9.64 27.98 5.43
C GLY A 286 -10.09 26.56 5.76
N GLN A 287 -10.55 25.78 4.76
CA GLN A 287 -10.77 24.35 4.94
C GLN A 287 -9.43 23.63 5.12
N PRO A 288 -9.33 22.64 6.02
CA PRO A 288 -8.09 21.91 6.23
C PRO A 288 -7.67 21.11 5.00
N THR A 289 -6.37 21.02 4.77
CA THR A 289 -5.74 20.17 3.76
C THR A 289 -5.14 18.94 4.44
N PRO A 290 -5.71 17.73 4.27
CA PRO A 290 -5.08 16.50 4.73
C PRO A 290 -3.97 16.09 3.74
N CYS A 291 -2.73 16.03 4.22
CA CYS A 291 -1.56 15.62 3.45
C CYS A 291 -1.18 14.17 3.81
N GLU A 292 -1.20 13.27 2.82
CA GLU A 292 -0.94 11.84 3.02
C GLU A 292 0.54 11.51 2.78
N LEU A 293 1.24 11.12 3.85
CA LEU A 293 2.64 10.65 3.78
C LEU A 293 2.72 9.11 3.66
N GLY A 294 1.62 8.42 3.94
CA GLY A 294 1.54 6.96 3.80
C GLY A 294 0.41 6.53 2.87
N THR A 295 -0.53 5.77 3.42
CA THR A 295 -1.74 5.33 2.71
C THR A 295 -2.52 6.51 2.12
N CYS A 296 -2.92 6.43 0.85
CA CYS A 296 -3.69 7.50 0.20
C CYS A 296 -4.90 7.02 -0.59
N TYR A 297 -4.71 6.07 -1.52
CA TYR A 297 -5.74 5.77 -2.51
C TYR A 297 -6.65 4.60 -2.13
N LEU A 298 -7.89 4.68 -2.59
CA LEU A 298 -8.89 3.61 -2.61
C LEU A 298 -9.32 3.31 -4.04
N SER A 299 -9.67 2.06 -4.30
CA SER A 299 -10.28 1.60 -5.54
C SER A 299 -11.63 0.92 -5.30
N PRO A 300 -12.42 0.60 -6.34
CA PRO A 300 -13.68 -0.15 -6.19
C PRO A 300 -13.55 -1.48 -5.41
N ALA A 301 -12.35 -2.07 -5.34
CA ALA A 301 -12.09 -3.24 -4.49
C ALA A 301 -12.30 -2.98 -2.98
N TYR A 302 -12.27 -1.71 -2.56
CA TYR A 302 -12.47 -1.28 -1.18
C TYR A 302 -13.95 -1.13 -0.79
N ASP A 303 -14.90 -1.20 -1.74
CA ASP A 303 -16.31 -0.84 -1.51
C ASP A 303 -16.94 -1.59 -0.33
N LYS A 304 -16.70 -2.91 -0.24
CA LYS A 304 -17.21 -3.73 0.88
C LYS A 304 -16.61 -3.34 2.23
N MET A 305 -15.31 -3.05 2.25
CA MET A 305 -14.62 -2.62 3.47
C MET A 305 -15.11 -1.23 3.91
N ALA A 306 -15.19 -0.29 2.97
CA ALA A 306 -15.67 1.06 3.21
C ALA A 306 -17.13 1.06 3.71
N ALA A 307 -18.01 0.27 3.10
CA ALA A 307 -19.39 0.13 3.57
C ALA A 307 -19.47 -0.42 5.00
N HIS A 308 -18.62 -1.40 5.33
CA HIS A 308 -18.51 -1.93 6.69
C HIS A 308 -18.02 -0.87 7.68
N PHE A 309 -16.97 -0.13 7.35
CA PHE A 309 -16.43 0.95 8.20
C PHE A 309 -17.44 2.08 8.41
N ALA A 310 -18.16 2.47 7.36
CA ALA A 310 -19.24 3.45 7.47
C ALA A 310 -20.36 2.94 8.41
N ALA A 311 -20.76 1.68 8.30
CA ALA A 311 -21.76 1.09 9.18
C ALA A 311 -21.32 1.01 10.66
N CYS A 312 -20.01 0.91 10.90
CA CYS A 312 -19.40 0.98 12.23
C CYS A 312 -19.18 2.40 12.74
N GLY A 313 -19.45 3.44 11.92
CA GLY A 313 -19.22 4.84 12.29
C GLY A 313 -17.77 5.27 12.23
N PHE A 314 -16.91 4.60 11.46
CA PHE A 314 -15.48 4.93 11.33
C PHE A 314 -15.16 5.82 10.11
N MET A 315 -16.18 6.31 9.41
CA MET A 315 -16.05 7.19 8.24
C MET A 315 -16.92 8.45 8.37
N ASP A 316 -17.27 8.86 9.59
CA ASP A 316 -18.16 10.00 9.80
C ASP A 316 -17.56 11.32 9.28
N GLY A 317 -18.27 11.92 8.33
CA GLY A 317 -17.81 13.09 7.56
C GLY A 317 -16.51 12.89 6.76
N ASN A 318 -15.98 11.68 6.65
CA ASN A 318 -14.79 11.37 5.85
C ASN A 318 -15.23 10.79 4.50
N ILE A 319 -15.41 11.70 3.54
CA ILE A 319 -16.05 11.39 2.27
C ILE A 319 -15.02 10.76 1.34
N ARG A 320 -15.45 9.70 0.64
CA ARG A 320 -14.66 9.07 -0.41
C ARG A 320 -14.97 9.71 -1.75
N GLU A 321 -14.00 10.36 -2.36
CA GLU A 321 -14.17 11.15 -3.59
C GLU A 321 -13.02 11.01 -4.58
N GLY A 322 -13.24 11.47 -5.82
CA GLY A 322 -12.21 11.50 -6.86
C GLY A 322 -11.21 12.64 -6.66
N MET A 323 -10.25 12.74 -7.57
CA MET A 323 -9.33 13.88 -7.65
C MET A 323 -9.58 14.58 -8.97
N PHE A 324 -9.84 15.88 -8.92
CA PHE A 324 -10.43 16.62 -10.04
C PHE A 324 -9.48 17.66 -10.61
N LEU A 325 -9.57 17.90 -11.93
CA LEU A 325 -8.94 19.04 -12.59
C LEU A 325 -9.69 20.33 -12.27
N THR A 326 -11.02 20.27 -12.30
CA THR A 326 -11.94 21.41 -12.24
C THR A 326 -12.63 21.53 -10.87
N ALA A 327 -12.94 22.75 -10.45
CA ALA A 327 -13.57 22.99 -9.15
C ALA A 327 -15.05 22.51 -9.09
N ASP A 328 -15.72 22.39 -10.24
CA ASP A 328 -17.08 21.87 -10.36
C ASP A 328 -17.16 20.35 -10.57
N HIS A 329 -15.99 19.69 -10.57
CA HIS A 329 -15.82 18.25 -10.79
C HIS A 329 -16.33 17.79 -12.17
N GLN A 330 -16.33 18.67 -13.17
CA GLN A 330 -16.67 18.38 -14.58
C GLN A 330 -15.40 18.34 -15.43
N ASP A 331 -14.55 17.35 -15.16
CA ASP A 331 -13.28 17.22 -15.88
C ASP A 331 -13.50 16.88 -17.36
N PRO A 332 -12.69 17.44 -18.28
CA PRO A 332 -12.71 17.06 -19.69
C PRO A 332 -12.47 15.56 -19.85
N ALA A 333 -13.24 14.91 -20.73
CA ALA A 333 -13.10 13.48 -20.99
C ALA A 333 -11.69 13.14 -21.48
N GLY A 334 -11.09 12.08 -20.91
CA GLY A 334 -9.74 11.62 -21.27
C GLY A 334 -8.59 12.46 -20.74
N HIS A 335 -8.87 13.37 -19.80
CA HIS A 335 -7.84 14.15 -19.10
C HIS A 335 -7.95 13.93 -17.61
N SER A 336 -6.81 13.79 -16.94
CA SER A 336 -6.79 13.64 -15.49
C SER A 336 -5.75 14.56 -14.85
N ILE A 337 -5.85 14.72 -13.53
CA ILE A 337 -4.82 15.42 -12.73
C ILE A 337 -3.44 14.72 -12.77
N ARG A 338 -3.33 13.56 -13.41
CA ARG A 338 -2.18 12.66 -13.38
C ARG A 338 -1.43 12.63 -14.70
N ALA A 339 -0.11 12.63 -14.62
CA ALA A 339 0.79 12.43 -15.74
C ALA A 339 1.94 11.47 -15.43
N MET A 340 2.52 10.93 -16.49
CA MET A 340 3.64 9.99 -16.48
C MET A 340 4.84 10.60 -17.17
N VAL A 341 6.02 10.45 -16.56
CA VAL A 341 7.30 10.77 -17.21
C VAL A 341 7.66 9.64 -18.17
N THR A 342 7.91 9.98 -19.43
CA THR A 342 8.15 9.00 -20.50
C THR A 342 9.64 8.75 -20.78
N THR A 343 10.53 9.52 -20.15
CA THR A 343 11.98 9.39 -20.30
C THR A 343 12.43 7.97 -20.00
N GLY A 344 13.03 7.30 -21.00
CA GLY A 344 13.50 5.91 -20.87
C GLY A 344 12.42 4.84 -21.01
N GLN A 345 11.16 5.21 -21.24
CA GLN A 345 10.04 4.27 -21.31
C GLN A 345 9.79 3.66 -22.69
N PHE A 346 10.37 4.25 -23.74
CA PHE A 346 10.22 3.83 -25.13
C PHE A 346 11.60 3.61 -25.80
N PRO A 347 12.46 2.72 -25.27
CA PRO A 347 13.77 2.49 -25.87
C PRO A 347 13.68 1.98 -27.31
N GLY A 348 14.60 2.43 -28.16
CA GLY A 348 14.73 1.95 -29.54
C GLY A 348 13.75 2.55 -30.56
N VAL A 349 12.93 3.52 -30.17
CA VAL A 349 12.03 4.28 -31.05
C VAL A 349 12.14 5.78 -30.76
N PRO A 350 11.71 6.68 -31.66
CA PRO A 350 11.58 8.11 -31.36
C PRO A 350 10.72 8.33 -30.12
N ALA A 351 11.30 9.02 -29.13
CA ALA A 351 10.66 9.23 -27.84
C ALA A 351 9.46 10.18 -27.97
N PRO A 352 8.34 9.90 -27.27
CA PRO A 352 7.24 10.86 -27.15
C PRO A 352 7.64 12.04 -26.26
N ALA A 353 6.70 12.96 -26.02
CA ALA A 353 6.89 14.06 -25.07
C ALA A 353 7.28 13.55 -23.68
N THR A 354 8.20 14.25 -23.01
CA THR A 354 8.74 13.88 -21.69
C THR A 354 7.65 13.65 -20.64
N LEU A 355 6.58 14.44 -20.69
CA LEU A 355 5.44 14.35 -19.77
C LEU A 355 4.18 14.10 -20.59
N MET A 356 3.38 13.11 -20.17
CA MET A 356 2.20 12.65 -20.88
C MET A 356 1.04 12.45 -19.91
N ASP A 357 -0.19 12.79 -20.32
CA ASP A 357 -1.38 12.46 -19.55
C ASP A 357 -1.42 10.94 -19.28
N TYR A 358 -1.89 10.55 -18.11
CA TYR A 358 -1.96 9.14 -17.72
C TYR A 358 -2.77 8.27 -18.69
N ASP A 359 -3.87 8.78 -19.24
CA ASP A 359 -4.71 8.01 -20.15
C ASP A 359 -4.01 7.81 -21.50
N ASP A 360 -3.38 8.86 -22.04
CA ASP A 360 -2.54 8.79 -23.24
C ASP A 360 -1.36 7.83 -23.06
N TYR A 361 -0.69 7.91 -21.91
CA TYR A 361 0.41 7.02 -21.56
C TYR A 361 -0.04 5.57 -21.51
N THR A 362 -1.19 5.30 -20.91
CA THR A 362 -1.77 3.95 -20.80
C THR A 362 -1.91 3.31 -22.18
N LEU A 363 -2.50 4.04 -23.13
CA LEU A 363 -2.74 3.53 -24.49
C LEU A 363 -1.43 3.39 -25.27
N LEU A 364 -0.58 4.41 -25.23
CA LEU A 364 0.64 4.42 -26.02
C LEU A 364 1.66 3.38 -25.52
N LYS A 365 1.83 3.26 -24.20
CA LYS A 365 2.72 2.27 -23.58
C LYS A 365 2.22 0.85 -23.80
N GLY A 366 0.91 0.62 -23.69
CA GLY A 366 0.29 -0.67 -24.04
C GLY A 366 0.56 -1.07 -25.48
N TYR A 367 0.28 -0.16 -26.43
CA TYR A 367 0.60 -0.40 -27.85
C TYR A 367 2.09 -0.65 -28.08
N TYR A 368 2.96 0.13 -27.44
CA TYR A 368 4.41 -0.03 -27.54
C TYR A 368 4.86 -1.45 -27.14
N GLU A 369 4.47 -1.91 -25.94
CA GLU A 369 4.89 -3.22 -25.42
C GLU A 369 4.28 -4.39 -26.20
N ALA A 370 3.03 -4.27 -26.66
CA ALA A 370 2.35 -5.34 -27.41
C ALA A 370 2.87 -5.55 -28.83
N ASN A 371 3.52 -4.55 -29.43
CA ASN A 371 3.96 -4.58 -30.84
C ASN A 371 5.48 -4.71 -31.01
N GLN A 372 6.21 -5.00 -29.93
CA GLN A 372 7.66 -5.22 -30.02
C GLN A 372 8.01 -6.61 -30.59
N PRO A 373 9.13 -6.71 -31.34
CA PRO A 373 9.94 -5.63 -31.89
C PRO A 373 9.30 -4.98 -33.13
N PHE A 374 9.51 -3.67 -33.31
CA PHE A 374 9.00 -2.94 -34.47
C PHE A 374 9.82 -3.20 -35.73
N ALA A 375 9.15 -3.45 -36.87
CA ALA A 375 9.79 -3.61 -38.17
C ALA A 375 10.38 -2.30 -38.73
N ASP A 376 9.74 -1.17 -38.45
CA ASP A 376 10.21 0.19 -38.74
C ASP A 376 10.15 1.05 -37.48
N PRO A 377 11.23 1.08 -36.67
CA PRO A 377 11.24 1.81 -35.40
C PRO A 377 11.04 3.32 -35.54
N GLU A 378 11.43 3.94 -36.66
CA GLU A 378 11.27 5.39 -36.89
C GLU A 378 9.79 5.76 -37.08
N ASN A 379 8.97 4.85 -37.61
CA ASN A 379 7.53 5.04 -37.83
C ASN A 379 6.67 4.07 -37.01
N TRP A 380 7.12 3.69 -35.81
CA TRP A 380 6.46 2.69 -34.96
C TRP A 380 4.98 3.01 -34.63
N MET A 381 4.62 4.30 -34.63
CA MET A 381 3.25 4.78 -34.40
C MET A 381 2.33 4.73 -35.63
N ALA A 382 2.81 4.34 -36.82
CA ALA A 382 2.00 4.36 -38.04
C ALA A 382 0.72 3.50 -37.97
N GLY A 383 0.71 2.46 -37.12
CA GLY A 383 -0.44 1.59 -36.86
C GLY A 383 -1.27 1.97 -35.62
N PHE A 384 -0.85 2.98 -34.85
CA PHE A 384 -1.51 3.36 -33.62
C PHE A 384 -2.90 3.95 -33.89
N ASN A 385 -3.91 3.41 -33.23
CA ASN A 385 -5.26 3.93 -33.26
C ASN A 385 -5.87 3.77 -31.87
N GLU A 386 -6.23 4.91 -31.27
CA GLU A 386 -6.68 5.00 -29.89
C GLU A 386 -7.89 4.09 -29.60
N ASP A 387 -8.93 4.15 -30.44
CA ASP A 387 -10.16 3.38 -30.26
C ASP A 387 -9.90 1.87 -30.36
N LYS A 388 -9.03 1.44 -31.28
CA LYS A 388 -8.64 0.04 -31.41
C LYS A 388 -7.88 -0.45 -30.18
N VAL A 389 -6.93 0.35 -29.67
CA VAL A 389 -6.15 0.01 -28.47
C VAL A 389 -7.06 -0.08 -27.26
N LYS A 390 -7.99 0.87 -27.08
CA LYS A 390 -9.01 0.83 -26.00
C LYS A 390 -9.85 -0.45 -26.07
N ALA A 391 -10.35 -0.79 -27.27
CA ALA A 391 -11.14 -2.00 -27.47
C ALA A 391 -10.33 -3.28 -27.16
N GLU A 392 -9.06 -3.32 -27.55
CA GLU A 392 -8.18 -4.45 -27.27
C GLU A 392 -7.85 -4.56 -25.78
N ILE A 393 -7.53 -3.46 -25.09
CA ILE A 393 -7.34 -3.43 -23.63
C ILE A 393 -8.57 -4.01 -22.92
N PHE A 394 -9.78 -3.64 -23.34
CA PHE A 394 -11.01 -4.19 -22.76
C PHE A 394 -11.08 -5.72 -22.91
N VAL A 395 -10.79 -6.25 -24.09
CA VAL A 395 -10.78 -7.70 -24.34
C VAL A 395 -9.70 -8.39 -23.48
N ARG A 396 -8.49 -7.84 -23.45
CA ARG A 396 -7.37 -8.41 -22.68
C ARG A 396 -7.59 -8.33 -21.17
N LEU A 397 -8.32 -7.32 -20.67
CA LEU A 397 -8.74 -7.28 -19.27
C LEU A 397 -9.72 -8.40 -18.92
N ALA A 398 -10.67 -8.72 -19.79
CA ALA A 398 -11.55 -9.86 -19.58
C ALA A 398 -10.79 -11.20 -19.58
N GLU A 399 -9.80 -11.36 -20.46
CA GLU A 399 -8.91 -12.53 -20.48
C GLU A 399 -8.07 -12.63 -19.20
N TYR A 400 -7.52 -11.49 -18.75
CA TYR A 400 -6.81 -11.39 -17.47
C TYR A 400 -7.68 -11.84 -16.30
N ASP A 401 -8.94 -11.39 -16.23
CA ASP A 401 -9.87 -11.73 -15.16
C ASP A 401 -10.18 -13.24 -15.11
N VAL A 402 -10.26 -13.89 -16.28
CA VAL A 402 -10.40 -15.35 -16.37
C VAL A 402 -9.17 -16.05 -15.81
N LEU A 403 -7.97 -15.61 -16.20
CA LEU A 403 -6.71 -16.16 -15.66
C LEU A 403 -6.58 -15.91 -14.15
N LEU A 404 -7.06 -14.77 -13.67
CA LEU A 404 -7.14 -14.46 -12.24
C LEU A 404 -8.00 -15.46 -11.49
N ALA A 405 -9.20 -15.74 -11.99
CA ALA A 405 -10.08 -16.74 -11.39
C ALA A 405 -9.45 -18.14 -11.39
N ILE A 406 -8.75 -18.52 -12.47
CA ILE A 406 -8.09 -19.84 -12.61
C ILE A 406 -6.91 -19.97 -11.65
N TYR A 407 -5.98 -19.01 -11.67
CA TYR A 407 -4.72 -19.14 -10.94
C TYR A 407 -4.84 -18.79 -9.47
N ARG A 408 -5.50 -17.69 -9.15
CA ARG A 408 -5.52 -17.13 -7.80
C ARG A 408 -6.74 -17.61 -7.00
N GLY A 409 -7.78 -18.10 -7.70
CA GLY A 409 -9.03 -18.58 -7.09
C GLY A 409 -9.87 -17.46 -6.49
N LEU A 410 -10.92 -17.82 -5.75
CA LEU A 410 -11.90 -16.85 -5.22
C LEU A 410 -11.69 -16.46 -3.75
N THR A 411 -10.91 -17.21 -2.98
CA THR A 411 -10.66 -16.94 -1.55
C THR A 411 -9.77 -15.71 -1.39
N LEU A 412 -10.26 -14.58 -0.90
CA LEU A 412 -9.50 -13.34 -0.69
C LEU A 412 -8.75 -13.33 0.65
N PRO A 413 -7.56 -12.70 0.77
CA PRO A 413 -6.77 -12.01 -0.26
C PRO A 413 -5.75 -12.92 -0.96
N MET A 414 -5.59 -14.18 -0.53
CA MET A 414 -4.73 -15.17 -1.17
C MET A 414 -5.37 -16.58 -1.19
N PRO A 415 -4.99 -17.48 -2.11
CA PRO A 415 -5.41 -18.87 -2.06
C PRO A 415 -4.82 -19.60 -0.86
N LEU A 416 -5.58 -20.55 -0.29
CA LEU A 416 -5.13 -21.36 0.87
C LEU A 416 -4.04 -22.38 0.50
N SER A 417 -3.80 -22.62 -0.78
CA SER A 417 -2.75 -23.50 -1.30
C SER A 417 -1.96 -22.83 -2.42
N ALA A 418 -0.70 -23.21 -2.57
CA ALA A 418 0.20 -22.65 -3.58
C ALA A 418 -0.37 -22.78 -5.00
N PRO A 419 -0.60 -21.68 -5.74
CA PRO A 419 -1.01 -21.71 -7.13
C PRO A 419 0.21 -22.01 -8.00
N LYS A 420 0.67 -23.26 -7.99
CA LYS A 420 2.00 -23.65 -8.52
C LYS A 420 2.27 -23.17 -9.94
N GLU A 421 1.26 -23.17 -10.80
CA GLU A 421 1.36 -22.68 -12.19
C GLU A 421 1.67 -21.18 -12.25
N LEU A 422 1.01 -20.36 -11.43
CA LEU A 422 1.28 -18.92 -11.32
C LEU A 422 2.70 -18.63 -10.80
N LEU A 423 3.25 -19.50 -9.96
CA LEU A 423 4.58 -19.30 -9.39
C LEU A 423 5.72 -19.63 -10.37
N GLN A 424 5.41 -20.11 -11.58
CA GLN A 424 6.40 -20.38 -12.62
C GLN A 424 6.80 -19.14 -13.42
N TYR A 425 6.04 -18.05 -13.33
CA TYR A 425 6.40 -16.80 -13.96
C TYR A 425 7.51 -16.10 -13.18
N ASP A 426 8.45 -15.47 -13.89
CA ASP A 426 9.60 -14.79 -13.26
C ASP A 426 9.26 -13.37 -12.81
N SER A 427 8.21 -12.78 -13.35
CA SER A 427 7.69 -11.48 -12.93
C SER A 427 6.25 -11.32 -13.40
N PHE A 428 5.59 -10.24 -12.97
CA PHE A 428 4.27 -9.91 -13.47
C PHE A 428 4.33 -9.54 -14.96
N TYR A 429 5.40 -8.87 -15.41
CA TYR A 429 5.64 -8.63 -16.83
C TYR A 429 5.80 -9.92 -17.63
N ASP A 430 6.57 -10.89 -17.13
CA ASP A 430 6.74 -12.21 -17.78
C ASP A 430 5.41 -12.97 -17.90
N PHE A 431 4.55 -12.87 -16.86
CA PHE A 431 3.18 -13.37 -16.93
C PHE A 431 2.38 -12.70 -18.05
N LEU A 432 2.42 -11.36 -18.16
CA LEU A 432 1.72 -10.64 -19.22
C LEU A 432 2.23 -11.05 -20.61
N ALA A 433 3.55 -11.14 -20.79
CA ALA A 433 4.18 -11.54 -22.05
C ALA A 433 3.76 -12.94 -22.50
N LYS A 434 3.85 -13.94 -21.60
CA LYS A 434 3.53 -15.33 -21.93
C LYS A 434 2.04 -15.59 -22.15
N ASN A 435 1.16 -14.67 -21.74
CA ASN A 435 -0.29 -14.77 -21.90
C ASN A 435 -0.86 -13.77 -22.92
N ASP A 436 -0.02 -13.09 -23.72
CA ASP A 436 -0.45 -12.13 -24.73
C ASP A 436 -1.26 -10.94 -24.16
N LEU A 437 -0.82 -10.45 -23.00
CA LEU A 437 -1.45 -9.36 -22.23
C LEU A 437 -0.58 -8.10 -22.13
N LEU A 438 0.50 -7.98 -22.90
CA LEU A 438 1.42 -6.83 -22.83
C LEU A 438 0.76 -5.50 -23.14
N ILE A 439 -0.39 -5.49 -23.82
CA ILE A 439 -1.15 -4.26 -24.05
C ILE A 439 -1.67 -3.63 -22.74
N LEU A 440 -1.75 -4.39 -21.65
CA LEU A 440 -2.18 -3.89 -20.33
C LEU A 440 -1.07 -3.16 -19.56
N THR A 441 0.18 -3.22 -20.04
CA THR A 441 1.35 -2.70 -19.32
C THR A 441 1.23 -1.23 -18.93
N GLY A 442 0.78 -0.35 -19.83
CA GLY A 442 0.64 1.08 -19.54
C GLY A 442 -0.26 1.37 -18.34
N MET A 443 -1.41 0.69 -18.28
CA MET A 443 -2.35 0.80 -17.16
C MET A 443 -1.78 0.20 -15.87
N LEU A 444 -1.17 -0.98 -15.97
CA LEU A 444 -0.67 -1.73 -14.82
C LEU A 444 0.57 -1.09 -14.20
N GLU A 445 1.40 -0.42 -15.00
CA GLU A 445 2.59 0.29 -14.51
C GLU A 445 2.20 1.41 -13.55
N TYR A 446 1.14 2.16 -13.87
CA TYR A 446 0.56 3.11 -12.93
C TYR A 446 -0.14 2.40 -11.76
N ALA A 447 -1.09 1.50 -12.06
CA ALA A 447 -1.96 0.92 -11.04
C ALA A 447 -1.17 0.17 -9.95
N TYR A 448 0.00 -0.36 -10.28
CA TYR A 448 0.85 -1.13 -9.38
C TYR A 448 2.05 -0.32 -8.84
N SER A 449 2.87 0.25 -9.72
CA SER A 449 4.20 0.77 -9.34
C SER A 449 4.13 2.09 -8.58
N VAL A 450 3.13 2.93 -8.87
CA VAL A 450 2.87 4.22 -8.20
C VAL A 450 2.65 4.07 -6.70
N GLN A 451 2.11 2.93 -6.32
CA GLN A 451 1.80 2.63 -4.93
C GLN A 451 3.03 2.19 -4.14
N GLY A 452 4.22 2.17 -4.75
CA GLY A 452 5.48 1.78 -4.11
C GLY A 452 5.73 0.27 -4.05
N TYR A 453 4.92 -0.55 -4.73
CA TYR A 453 5.05 -2.02 -4.72
C TYR A 453 6.08 -2.57 -5.70
N GLY A 454 6.81 -1.69 -6.38
CA GLY A 454 7.88 -2.03 -7.31
C GLY A 454 7.44 -2.23 -8.77
N PRO A 455 8.40 -2.36 -9.70
CA PRO A 455 8.12 -2.38 -11.12
C PRO A 455 7.63 -3.74 -11.62
N LEU A 456 6.82 -3.73 -12.68
CA LEU A 456 6.23 -4.94 -13.28
C LEU A 456 7.25 -6.02 -13.66
N LYS A 457 8.46 -5.60 -14.08
CA LYS A 457 9.55 -6.50 -14.49
C LYS A 457 10.28 -7.18 -13.34
N GLN A 458 10.10 -6.71 -12.10
CA GLN A 458 10.78 -7.28 -10.93
C GLN A 458 9.79 -7.98 -9.98
N ILE A 459 8.56 -7.47 -9.89
CA ILE A 459 7.58 -7.99 -8.95
C ILE A 459 7.07 -9.38 -9.36
N PRO A 460 6.91 -10.33 -8.43
CA PRO A 460 6.26 -11.60 -8.73
C PRO A 460 4.81 -11.45 -9.21
N ALA A 461 4.41 -12.22 -10.23
CA ALA A 461 3.04 -12.22 -10.76
C ALA A 461 1.98 -12.49 -9.68
N TYR A 462 2.33 -13.30 -8.68
CA TYR A 462 1.50 -13.58 -7.51
C TYR A 462 0.95 -12.32 -6.84
N TYR A 463 1.82 -11.34 -6.53
CA TYR A 463 1.39 -10.10 -5.87
C TYR A 463 0.67 -9.17 -6.84
N GLY A 464 1.09 -9.14 -8.10
CA GLY A 464 0.38 -8.46 -9.18
C GLY A 464 -1.10 -8.82 -9.21
N MET A 465 -1.41 -10.12 -9.13
CA MET A 465 -2.78 -10.65 -9.17
C MET A 465 -3.55 -10.55 -7.85
N ILE A 466 -2.88 -10.34 -6.71
CA ILE A 466 -3.56 -10.00 -5.45
C ILE A 466 -4.04 -8.56 -5.49
N TRP A 467 -3.22 -7.66 -6.02
CA TRP A 467 -3.52 -6.23 -6.09
C TRP A 467 -4.53 -5.90 -7.19
N ILE A 468 -4.25 -6.36 -8.41
CA ILE A 468 -5.08 -6.11 -9.60
C ILE A 468 -6.23 -7.10 -9.60
N SER A 469 -7.24 -6.79 -8.80
CA SER A 469 -8.40 -7.67 -8.56
C SER A 469 -9.56 -7.42 -9.53
N LEU A 470 -10.44 -8.43 -9.68
CA LEU A 470 -11.66 -8.31 -10.51
C LEU A 470 -12.51 -7.07 -10.19
N PRO A 471 -12.78 -6.70 -8.91
CA PRO A 471 -13.48 -5.45 -8.63
C PRO A 471 -12.77 -4.19 -9.14
N LEU A 472 -11.44 -4.17 -9.15
CA LEU A 472 -10.66 -3.06 -9.70
C LEU A 472 -10.80 -3.01 -11.22
N THR A 473 -10.59 -4.13 -11.92
CA THR A 473 -10.65 -4.19 -13.39
C THR A 473 -12.06 -3.86 -13.91
N LEU A 474 -13.10 -4.43 -13.31
CA LEU A 474 -14.49 -4.08 -13.64
C LEU A 474 -14.82 -2.62 -13.33
N GLY A 475 -14.27 -2.09 -12.22
CA GLY A 475 -14.44 -0.70 -11.86
C GLY A 475 -13.79 0.27 -12.84
N LEU A 476 -12.64 -0.08 -13.41
CA LEU A 476 -11.98 0.71 -14.45
C LEU A 476 -12.77 0.73 -15.77
N ILE A 477 -13.56 -0.32 -16.04
CA ILE A 477 -14.29 -0.49 -17.30
C ILE A 477 -15.73 0.06 -17.24
N PHE A 478 -16.45 -0.20 -16.15
CA PHE A 478 -17.91 -0.05 -16.09
C PHE A 478 -18.39 0.99 -15.07
N SER A 479 -17.49 1.62 -14.30
CA SER A 479 -17.89 2.58 -13.27
C SER A 479 -18.00 3.99 -13.83
N ASP A 480 -19.14 4.63 -13.58
CA ASP A 480 -19.32 6.08 -13.79
C ASP A 480 -18.67 6.91 -12.66
N LYS A 481 -18.16 6.26 -11.61
CA LYS A 481 -17.42 6.88 -10.50
C LYS A 481 -15.91 6.79 -10.74
N PRO A 482 -15.12 7.75 -10.22
CA PRO A 482 -13.66 7.68 -10.25
C PRO A 482 -13.14 6.33 -9.73
N ALA A 483 -12.33 5.64 -10.55
CA ALA A 483 -11.75 4.34 -10.18
C ALA A 483 -10.62 4.46 -9.14
N VAL A 484 -10.05 5.66 -8.99
CA VAL A 484 -9.13 6.01 -7.90
C VAL A 484 -9.74 7.13 -7.09
N THR A 485 -9.81 6.92 -5.79
CA THR A 485 -10.46 7.83 -4.85
C THR A 485 -9.58 8.07 -3.63
N VAL A 486 -9.85 9.15 -2.93
CA VAL A 486 -9.17 9.57 -1.69
C VAL A 486 -10.22 9.84 -0.61
N LEU A 487 -9.74 10.12 0.61
CA LEU A 487 -10.58 10.42 1.77
C LEU A 487 -10.46 11.90 2.12
N SER A 488 -11.58 12.60 2.24
CA SER A 488 -11.63 14.06 2.43
C SER A 488 -11.05 14.55 3.76
N LYS A 489 -10.91 13.66 4.77
CA LYS A 489 -10.19 13.91 6.03
C LYS A 489 -8.90 13.11 6.15
N GLY A 490 -8.52 12.39 5.10
CA GLY A 490 -7.41 11.46 5.06
C GLY A 490 -7.65 10.13 5.78
N TRP A 491 -6.72 9.18 5.62
CA TRP A 491 -6.82 7.83 6.14
C TRP A 491 -6.67 7.75 7.66
N LEU A 492 -5.82 8.57 8.26
CA LEU A 492 -5.61 8.54 9.71
C LEU A 492 -6.90 8.86 10.49
N ASP A 493 -7.82 9.61 9.88
CA ASP A 493 -9.12 9.92 10.47
C ASP A 493 -9.97 8.67 10.73
N ILE A 494 -9.94 7.65 9.85
CA ILE A 494 -10.61 6.35 10.11
C ILE A 494 -10.08 5.72 11.39
N TRP A 495 -8.76 5.72 11.58
CA TRP A 495 -8.13 5.15 12.76
C TRP A 495 -8.42 5.97 14.02
N LYS A 496 -8.49 7.30 13.92
CA LYS A 496 -8.92 8.18 15.01
C LYS A 496 -10.36 7.91 15.44
N GLN A 497 -11.26 7.59 14.51
CA GLN A 497 -12.65 7.22 14.81
C GLN A 497 -12.76 5.80 15.40
N MET A 498 -11.91 4.87 14.97
CA MET A 498 -11.89 3.49 15.46
C MET A 498 -11.23 3.35 16.85
N ALA A 499 -10.13 4.06 17.10
CA ALA A 499 -9.31 3.91 18.30
C ALA A 499 -10.08 3.99 19.64
N PRO A 500 -11.06 4.90 19.83
CA PRO A 500 -11.85 4.97 21.07
C PRO A 500 -12.67 3.70 21.38
N THR A 501 -12.89 2.83 20.39
CA THR A 501 -13.59 1.54 20.58
C THR A 501 -12.65 0.41 21.01
N LEU A 502 -11.34 0.63 20.98
CA LEU A 502 -10.30 -0.34 21.23
C LEU A 502 -9.55 -0.03 22.53
N SER A 503 -8.95 -1.05 23.14
CA SER A 503 -8.02 -0.86 24.25
C SER A 503 -6.60 -0.80 23.70
N ILE A 504 -6.08 0.42 23.47
CA ILE A 504 -4.74 0.65 22.92
C ILE A 504 -3.85 1.26 24.01
N THR A 505 -2.74 0.59 24.30
CA THR A 505 -1.67 1.08 25.17
C THR A 505 -0.49 1.49 24.30
N GLN A 506 -0.27 2.80 24.15
CA GLN A 506 0.85 3.38 23.41
C GLN A 506 2.12 3.40 24.28
N ASN A 507 3.28 3.68 23.67
CA ASN A 507 4.59 3.64 24.33
C ASN A 507 4.87 2.32 25.08
N ALA A 508 4.25 1.23 24.66
CA ALA A 508 4.34 -0.09 25.27
C ALA A 508 5.49 -0.88 24.64
N GLN A 509 6.67 -0.72 25.21
CA GLN A 509 7.89 -1.40 24.79
C GLN A 509 7.92 -2.84 25.31
N VAL A 510 7.63 -3.80 24.44
CA VAL A 510 7.78 -5.22 24.73
C VAL A 510 9.26 -5.60 24.59
N THR A 511 9.85 -6.14 25.65
CA THR A 511 11.28 -6.48 25.71
C THR A 511 11.56 -7.98 25.79
N LYS A 512 10.52 -8.78 26.08
CA LYS A 512 10.60 -10.24 26.07
C LYS A 512 9.22 -10.87 25.87
N ILE A 513 9.16 -11.95 25.10
CA ILE A 513 7.98 -12.76 24.85
C ILE A 513 8.37 -14.24 25.02
N THR A 514 7.67 -14.94 25.91
CA THR A 514 7.83 -16.40 26.13
C THR A 514 6.50 -17.09 25.84
N ARG A 515 6.50 -18.04 24.91
CA ARG A 515 5.33 -18.79 24.43
C ARG A 515 5.47 -20.28 24.66
N LEU A 516 6.71 -20.78 24.61
CA LEU A 516 7.03 -22.18 24.89
C LEU A 516 7.29 -22.36 26.40
N PRO A 517 6.81 -23.45 27.02
CA PRO A 517 7.16 -23.79 28.39
C PRO A 517 8.63 -24.19 28.55
#